data_AF-A0A444UA94-F1
#
_entry.id   AF-A0A444UA94-F1
#
_cell.length_a   1.000
_cell.length_b   1.000
_cell.length_c   1.000
_cell.angle_alpha   90.00
_cell.angle_beta   90.00
_cell.angle_gamma   90.00
#
_symmetry.space_group_name_H-M   'P 1'
#
loop_
_entity.id
_entity.type
_entity.pdbx_description
1 polymer ?
#
loop_
_entity_poly.entity_id
_entity_poly.type
_entity_poly.pdbx_seq_one_letter_code
_entity_poly.pdbx_strand_id
1 'polypeptide(L)'
;MPNIEVLTLSANKISSLEHISQCHNLTELYLRKNNICNISELYYLKPLTRLRVLWLSENPCCGPDSQKFRLTVLRNLPNLQKLDNQAVTEEELSRALEEGEEITAPPLWEGTGNGVPLFHDPLNRSMEETK
;
A
#
# COMPACT_ATOMS: atom_id res chain seq x y z
N MET A 1 -17.10 -2.18 -5.50
CA MET A 1 -17.94 -1.00 -5.83
C MET A 1 -17.28 -0.26 -7.00
N PRO A 2 -17.80 -0.35 -8.24
CA PRO A 2 -16.97 -0.08 -9.41
C PRO A 2 -16.90 1.38 -9.89
N ASN A 3 -17.69 2.34 -9.38
CA ASN A 3 -17.78 3.69 -9.99
C ASN A 3 -17.28 4.83 -9.10
N ILE A 4 -16.49 4.53 -8.06
CA ILE A 4 -15.94 5.56 -7.19
C ILE A 4 -14.63 6.06 -7.76
N GLU A 5 -14.59 7.36 -8.09
CA GLU A 5 -13.42 8.07 -8.60
C GLU A 5 -12.67 8.78 -7.47
N VAL A 6 -13.40 9.43 -6.56
CA VAL A 6 -12.82 10.17 -5.43
C VAL A 6 -13.28 9.53 -4.12
N LEU A 7 -12.33 9.18 -3.26
CA LEU A 7 -12.59 8.59 -1.95
C LEU A 7 -11.85 9.38 -0.87
N THR A 8 -12.63 10.02 -0.01
CA THR A 8 -12.11 10.78 1.13
C THR A 8 -12.42 10.06 2.42
N LEU A 9 -11.37 9.61 3.09
CA LEU A 9 -11.43 8.89 4.36
C LEU A 9 -10.51 9.52 5.41
N SER A 10 -10.25 10.83 5.28
CA SER A 10 -9.45 11.58 6.23
C SER A 10 -10.02 11.54 7.66
N ALA A 11 -9.17 11.55 8.67
CA ALA A 11 -9.52 11.52 10.10
C ALA A 11 -10.34 10.29 10.55
N ASN A 12 -10.10 9.13 9.91
CA ASN A 12 -10.69 7.85 10.31
C ASN A 12 -9.66 6.98 11.04
N LYS A 13 -10.05 5.74 11.38
CA LYS A 13 -9.19 4.74 12.02
C LYS A 13 -8.83 3.62 11.04
N ILE A 14 -8.56 3.98 9.80
CA ILE A 14 -8.22 2.99 8.77
C ILE A 14 -6.80 2.50 9.01
N SER A 15 -6.69 1.19 9.18
CA SER A 15 -5.40 0.50 9.31
C SER A 15 -5.08 -0.40 8.13
N SER A 16 -6.08 -0.78 7.32
CA SER A 16 -5.87 -1.59 6.11
C SER A 16 -6.53 -0.99 4.87
N LEU A 17 -5.85 -1.12 3.74
CA LEU A 17 -6.27 -0.67 2.41
C LEU A 17 -6.79 -1.81 1.53
N GLU A 18 -6.91 -3.03 2.08
CA GLU A 18 -7.37 -4.22 1.34
C GLU A 18 -8.69 -3.97 0.61
N HIS A 19 -9.69 -3.39 1.29
CA HIS A 19 -11.00 -3.11 0.68
C HIS A 19 -10.93 -2.07 -0.45
N ILE A 20 -9.91 -1.20 -0.45
CA ILE A 20 -9.73 -0.15 -1.46
C ILE A 20 -9.17 -0.75 -2.76
N SER A 21 -8.50 -1.90 -2.70
CA SER A 21 -8.01 -2.62 -3.90
C SER A 21 -9.12 -2.94 -4.91
N GLN A 22 -10.36 -3.06 -4.44
CA GLN A 22 -11.53 -3.36 -5.30
C GLN A 22 -12.02 -2.14 -6.10
N CYS A 23 -11.55 -0.93 -5.78
CA CYS A 23 -11.97 0.34 -6.37
C CYS A 23 -11.12 0.72 -7.59
N HIS A 24 -11.11 -0.11 -8.63
CA HIS A 24 -10.27 0.06 -9.83
C HIS A 24 -10.41 1.41 -10.58
N ASN A 25 -11.54 2.10 -10.41
CA ASN A 25 -11.80 3.41 -11.02
C ASN A 25 -11.38 4.61 -10.15
N LEU A 26 -10.78 4.35 -8.99
CA LEU A 26 -10.36 5.39 -8.06
C LEU A 26 -9.20 6.20 -8.67
N THR A 27 -9.40 7.51 -8.74
CA THR A 27 -8.44 8.51 -9.22
C THR A 27 -7.85 9.31 -8.06
N GLU A 28 -8.61 9.53 -6.99
CA GLU A 28 -8.16 10.34 -5.84
C GLU A 28 -8.48 9.64 -4.51
N LEU A 29 -7.46 9.47 -3.67
CA LEU A 29 -7.57 8.82 -2.37
C LEU A 29 -6.98 9.70 -1.27
N TYR A 30 -7.84 10.11 -0.33
CA TYR A 30 -7.43 10.93 0.81
C TYR A 30 -7.54 10.11 2.10
N LEU A 31 -6.39 9.78 2.67
CA LEU A 31 -6.24 8.98 3.89
C LEU A 31 -5.53 9.76 5.00
N ARG A 32 -5.56 11.09 4.97
CA ARG A 32 -4.90 11.93 5.97
C ARG A 32 -5.39 11.59 7.39
N LYS A 33 -4.49 11.54 8.37
CA LYS A 33 -4.83 11.31 9.78
C LYS A 33 -5.58 9.98 9.98
N ASN A 34 -5.02 8.89 9.48
CA ASN A 34 -5.49 7.53 9.71
C ASN A 34 -4.48 6.73 10.54
N ASN A 35 -4.72 5.43 10.72
CA ASN A 35 -3.90 4.54 11.53
C ASN A 35 -3.16 3.51 10.67
N ILE A 36 -2.64 3.96 9.52
CA ILE A 36 -1.84 3.13 8.62
C ILE A 36 -0.42 3.10 9.19
N CYS A 37 -0.04 2.01 9.84
CA CYS A 37 1.28 1.87 10.47
C CYS A 37 2.35 1.40 9.49
N ASN A 38 1.99 0.47 8.59
CA ASN A 38 2.92 -0.17 7.69
C ASN A 38 2.74 0.35 6.27
N ILE A 39 3.85 0.75 5.64
CA ILE A 39 3.85 1.18 4.24
C ILE A 39 3.49 0.04 3.28
N SER A 40 3.65 -1.22 3.70
CA SER A 40 3.28 -2.40 2.91
C SER A 40 1.80 -2.45 2.51
N GLU A 41 0.92 -1.73 3.21
CA GLU A 41 -0.49 -1.54 2.81
C GLU A 41 -0.65 -0.96 1.39
N LEU A 42 0.36 -0.24 0.88
CA LEU A 42 0.38 0.23 -0.51
C LEU A 42 0.34 -0.91 -1.53
N TYR A 43 0.67 -2.14 -1.14
CA TYR A 43 0.52 -3.33 -1.99
C TYR A 43 -0.90 -3.43 -2.56
N TYR A 44 -1.91 -3.12 -1.74
CA TYR A 44 -3.32 -3.15 -2.16
C TYR A 44 -3.70 -2.02 -3.12
N LEU A 45 -2.90 -0.94 -3.19
CA LEU A 45 -3.11 0.17 -4.11
C LEU A 45 -2.43 -0.04 -5.47
N LYS A 46 -1.47 -0.97 -5.58
CA LYS A 46 -0.82 -1.32 -6.86
C LYS A 46 -1.78 -1.63 -8.03
N PRO A 47 -2.88 -2.38 -7.85
CA PRO A 47 -3.82 -2.64 -8.95
C PRO A 47 -4.60 -1.40 -9.40
N LEU A 48 -4.57 -0.29 -8.63
CA LEU A 48 -5.28 0.95 -8.94
C LEU A 48 -4.51 1.79 -9.97
N THR A 49 -4.51 1.33 -11.21
CA THR A 49 -3.79 1.97 -12.32
C THR A 49 -4.28 3.39 -12.64
N ARG A 50 -5.49 3.74 -12.21
CA ARG A 50 -6.11 5.07 -12.41
C ARG A 50 -5.82 6.05 -11.29
N LEU A 51 -5.19 5.61 -10.19
CA LEU A 51 -4.93 6.45 -9.03
C LEU A 51 -3.88 7.51 -9.37
N ARG A 52 -4.26 8.78 -9.25
CA ARG A 52 -3.43 9.95 -9.56
C ARG A 52 -3.11 10.79 -8.35
N VAL A 53 -3.99 10.84 -7.36
CA VAL A 53 -3.81 11.65 -6.15
C VAL A 53 -3.88 10.76 -4.93
N LEU A 54 -2.87 10.83 -4.07
CA LEU A 54 -2.82 10.10 -2.80
C LEU A 54 -2.39 11.02 -1.67
N TRP A 55 -3.07 10.91 -0.52
CA TRP A 55 -2.75 11.66 0.67
C TRP A 55 -2.61 10.73 1.87
N LEU A 56 -1.40 10.61 2.42
CA LEU A 56 -1.05 9.73 3.54
C LEU A 56 -0.48 10.48 4.75
N SER A 57 -0.43 11.82 4.70
CA SER A 57 0.03 12.68 5.78
C SER A 57 -0.66 12.36 7.11
N GLU A 58 0.08 12.55 8.21
CA GLU A 58 -0.40 12.23 9.56
C GLU A 58 -0.78 10.74 9.74
N ASN A 59 -0.20 9.83 8.96
CA ASN A 59 -0.22 8.39 9.24
C ASN A 59 1.12 7.93 9.83
N PRO A 60 1.10 6.94 10.74
CA PRO A 60 2.32 6.37 11.31
C PRO A 60 3.28 5.78 10.27
N CYS A 61 2.80 5.35 9.10
CA CYS A 61 3.62 4.84 8.00
C CYS A 61 4.57 5.86 7.40
N CYS A 62 4.33 7.16 7.59
CA CYS A 62 5.22 8.22 7.08
C CYS A 62 6.61 8.16 7.74
N GLY A 63 6.69 7.52 8.92
CA GLY A 63 7.95 7.29 9.64
C GLY A 63 8.71 8.59 9.95
N PRO A 64 9.95 8.47 10.45
CA PRO A 64 10.85 9.61 10.63
C PRO A 64 11.45 10.10 9.29
N ASP A 65 11.51 9.24 8.28
CA ASP A 65 12.16 9.52 6.99
C ASP A 65 11.14 9.75 5.87
N SER A 66 10.63 10.98 5.80
CA SER A 66 9.61 11.36 4.83
C SER A 66 10.11 11.28 3.38
N GLN A 67 11.42 11.39 3.14
CA GLN A 67 11.99 11.28 1.80
C GLN A 67 11.97 9.82 1.34
N LYS A 68 12.48 8.89 2.17
CA LYS A 68 12.44 7.46 1.84
C LYS A 68 11.01 6.96 1.68
N PHE A 69 10.09 7.42 2.54
CA PHE A 69 8.66 7.14 2.42
C PHE A 69 8.13 7.57 1.04
N ARG A 70 8.37 8.82 0.65
CA ARG A 70 7.92 9.38 -0.62
C ARG A 70 8.45 8.57 -1.81
N LEU A 71 9.75 8.29 -1.85
CA LEU A 71 10.37 7.50 -2.92
C LEU A 71 9.79 6.08 -2.98
N THR A 72 9.55 5.46 -1.82
CA THR A 72 8.93 4.12 -1.75
C THR A 72 7.50 4.13 -2.29
N VAL A 73 6.69 5.15 -1.96
CA VAL A 73 5.33 5.29 -2.50
C VAL A 73 5.37 5.43 -4.03
N LEU A 74 6.23 6.32 -4.54
CA LEU A 74 6.34 6.59 -5.98
C LEU A 74 6.84 5.38 -6.78
N ARG A 75 7.77 4.59 -6.21
CA ARG A 75 8.24 3.35 -6.82
C ARG A 75 7.11 2.34 -7.01
N ASN A 76 6.23 2.22 -6.02
CA ASN A 76 5.13 1.26 -6.05
C ASN A 76 3.89 1.79 -6.80
N LEU A 77 3.74 3.11 -6.91
CA LEU A 77 2.64 3.80 -7.58
C LEU A 77 3.19 4.82 -8.59
N PRO A 78 3.75 4.36 -9.73
CA PRO A 78 4.40 5.26 -10.70
C PRO A 78 3.42 6.17 -11.45
N ASN A 79 2.12 5.86 -11.45
CA ASN A 79 1.08 6.66 -12.11
C ASN A 79 0.61 7.87 -11.28
N LEU A 80 1.18 8.06 -10.09
CA LEU A 80 0.78 9.10 -9.17
C LEU A 80 1.25 10.47 -9.66
N GLN A 81 0.35 11.45 -9.68
CA GLN A 81 0.63 12.83 -10.07
C GLN A 81 0.79 13.75 -8.87
N LYS A 82 0.16 13.41 -7.74
CA LYS A 82 0.21 14.22 -6.53
C LYS A 82 0.21 13.34 -5.28
N LEU A 83 1.23 13.52 -4.44
CA LEU A 83 1.40 12.84 -3.16
C LEU A 83 1.52 13.86 -2.03
N ASP A 84 0.65 13.77 -1.02
CA ASP A 84 0.69 14.62 0.18
C ASP A 84 0.68 16.13 -0.13
N ASN A 85 -0.19 16.51 -1.04
CA ASN A 85 -0.31 17.86 -1.59
C ASN A 85 0.92 18.36 -2.41
N GLN A 86 1.91 17.51 -2.66
CA GLN A 86 3.06 17.82 -3.51
C GLN A 86 2.92 17.14 -4.86
N ALA A 87 3.09 17.90 -5.95
CA ALA A 87 3.13 17.32 -7.29
C ALA A 87 4.34 16.39 -7.41
N VAL A 88 4.15 15.26 -8.10
CA VAL A 88 5.22 14.31 -8.39
C VAL A 88 5.88 14.75 -9.69
N THR A 89 7.21 14.84 -9.69
CA THR A 89 7.97 15.12 -10.91
C THR A 89 8.64 13.85 -11.44
N GLU A 90 9.04 13.87 -12.72
CA GLU A 90 9.72 12.75 -13.36
C GLU A 90 11.09 12.46 -12.71
N GLU A 91 11.77 13.48 -12.18
CA GLU A 91 13.01 13.32 -11.45
C GLU A 91 12.81 12.56 -10.14
N GLU A 92 11.73 12.86 -9.40
CA GLU A 92 11.39 12.11 -8.19
C GLU A 92 11.04 10.66 -8.51
N LEU A 93 10.32 10.42 -9.61
CA LEU A 93 10.00 9.07 -10.06
C LEU A 93 11.26 8.28 -10.46
N SER A 94 12.20 8.94 -11.13
CA SER A 94 13.49 8.34 -11.51
C SER A 94 14.29 7.95 -10.27
N ARG A 95 14.39 8.87 -9.28
CA ARG A 95 15.01 8.58 -7.99
C ARG A 95 14.29 7.48 -7.23
N ALA A 96 12.96 7.44 -7.27
CA ALA A 96 12.16 6.42 -6.63
C ALA A 96 12.45 5.02 -7.19
N LEU A 97 12.70 4.92 -8.49
CA LEU A 97 13.08 3.65 -9.13
C LEU A 97 14.45 3.15 -8.64
N GLU A 98 15.40 4.05 -8.38
CA GLU A 98 16.75 3.71 -7.92
C GLU A 98 16.83 3.51 -6.39
N GLU A 99 16.23 4.42 -5.62
CA GLU A 99 16.36 4.51 -4.15
C GLU A 99 15.14 3.97 -3.38
N GLY A 100 13.95 3.96 -3.99
CA GLY A 100 12.71 3.56 -3.31
C GLY A 100 12.65 2.07 -3.02
N GLU A 101 11.92 1.66 -1.99
CA GLU A 101 11.73 0.22 -1.70
C GLU A 101 10.58 -0.36 -2.52
N GLU A 102 10.75 -1.58 -3.03
CA GLU A 102 9.65 -2.28 -3.70
C GLU A 102 8.86 -3.12 -2.72
N ILE A 103 7.55 -2.90 -2.67
CA ILE A 103 6.64 -3.66 -1.80
C ILE A 103 6.18 -4.89 -2.59
N THR A 104 6.87 -6.00 -2.44
CA THR A 104 6.56 -7.25 -3.18
C THR A 104 5.51 -8.11 -2.48
N ALA A 105 5.25 -7.85 -1.19
CA ALA A 105 4.34 -8.62 -0.37
C ALA A 105 3.30 -7.73 0.32
N PRO A 106 2.10 -8.27 0.62
CA PRO A 106 1.14 -7.60 1.49
C PRO A 106 1.73 -7.38 2.89
N PRO A 107 1.17 -6.47 3.68
CA PRO A 107 1.60 -6.22 5.05
C PRO A 107 1.53 -7.52 5.86
N LEU A 108 2.69 -7.98 6.33
CA LEU A 108 2.76 -9.04 7.32
C LEU A 108 2.19 -8.46 8.61
N TRP A 109 0.96 -8.85 8.96
CA TRP A 109 0.53 -8.71 10.34
C TRP A 109 1.46 -9.62 11.16
N GLU A 110 2.47 -9.03 11.80
CA GLU A 110 3.20 -9.76 12.84
C GLU A 110 2.25 -9.86 14.02
N GLY A 111 1.46 -10.93 14.02
CA GLY A 111 0.52 -11.26 15.06
C GLY A 111 1.23 -11.41 16.39
N THR A 112 1.23 -10.33 17.19
CA THR A 112 1.33 -10.49 18.63
C THR A 112 -0.01 -11.02 19.13
N GLY A 113 -0.06 -12.34 19.30
CA GLY A 113 -1.04 -13.01 20.15
C GLY A 113 -2.31 -13.50 19.44
N ASN A 114 -2.36 -14.82 19.26
CA ASN A 114 -3.57 -15.65 19.15
C ASN A 114 -4.58 -15.30 18.05
N GLY A 115 -4.50 -16.07 16.97
CA GLY A 115 -5.57 -16.19 15.97
C GLY A 115 -5.05 -16.04 14.56
N VAL A 116 -4.28 -17.01 14.08
CA VAL A 116 -3.90 -17.08 12.66
C VAL A 116 -5.04 -17.78 11.90
N PRO A 117 -5.67 -17.16 10.88
CA PRO A 117 -6.29 -17.92 9.82
C PRO A 117 -5.17 -18.35 8.86
N LEU A 118 -5.08 -19.66 8.68
CA LEU A 118 -4.17 -20.34 7.77
C LEU A 118 -4.37 -19.85 6.34
N PHE A 119 -3.39 -19.14 5.79
CA PHE A 119 -3.19 -19.10 4.35
C PHE A 119 -1.72 -19.40 4.04
N HIS A 120 -1.56 -20.45 3.22
CA HIS A 120 -0.35 -20.97 2.58
C HIS A 120 0.56 -21.93 3.36
N ASP A 121 0.18 -23.21 3.37
CA ASP A 121 1.11 -24.35 3.32
C ASP A 121 1.05 -25.01 1.93
N PRO A 122 1.99 -24.75 1.01
CA PRO A 122 2.21 -25.60 -0.16
C PRO A 122 3.36 -26.60 0.11
N LEU A 123 3.31 -27.34 1.22
CA LEU A 123 4.25 -28.44 1.49
C LEU A 123 3.54 -29.62 2.18
N ASN A 124 2.53 -30.18 1.51
CA ASN A 124 2.09 -31.55 1.79
C ASN A 124 1.98 -32.34 0.48
N ARG A 125 3.12 -32.85 0.00
CA ARG A 125 3.15 -33.99 -0.92
C ARG A 125 4.50 -34.70 -0.87
N SER A 126 4.79 -35.38 0.22
CA SER A 126 5.80 -36.44 0.25
C SER A 126 5.53 -37.39 1.43
N MET A 127 4.44 -38.14 1.34
CA MET A 127 4.29 -39.44 2.00
C MET A 127 3.45 -40.34 1.10
N GLU A 128 4.12 -41.09 0.22
CA GLU A 128 3.71 -42.41 -0.27
C GLU A 128 5.01 -43.21 -0.33
N GLU A 129 5.32 -43.94 0.73
CA GLU A 129 5.05 -45.37 0.93
C GLU A 129 6.34 -46.18 0.72
N THR A 130 6.97 -46.52 1.85
CA THR A 130 7.91 -47.63 1.95
C THR A 130 7.10 -48.92 2.06
N LYS A 131 7.30 -49.83 1.12
CA LYS A 131 7.18 -51.26 1.37
C LYS A 131 8.28 -52.01 0.64
#